data_AF-A0A4Y2P8C4-F1
#
_entry.id   AF-A0A4Y2P8C4-F1
#
_cell.length_a   1.000
_cell.length_b   1.000
_cell.length_c   1.000
_cell.angle_alpha   90.00
_cell.angle_beta   90.00
_cell.angle_gamma   90.00
#
_symmetry.space_group_name_H-M   'P 1'
#
loop_
_entity.id
_entity.type
_entity.pdbx_description
1 polymer ?
#
loop_
_entity_poly.entity_id
_entity_poly.type
_entity_poly.pdbx_seq_one_letter_code
_entity_poly.pdbx_strand_id
1 'polypeptide(L)'
;MAEAKEVAEMQQDLREKCGDRKRRRAPNYFPGDRVFVTSHHLSNAAKGRTTKFMPKRDGPYIILTPKSPTSYVIANQDNPNEPVETHHTSALKVYKQEESVTPVHPLRKRGRP
;
A
#
# COMPACT_ATOMS: atom_id res chain seq x y z
N MET A 1 -30.33 -18.34 27.71
CA MET A 1 -29.83 -18.39 26.32
C MET A 1 -29.07 -17.13 25.89
N ALA A 2 -29.38 -15.93 26.41
CA ALA A 2 -28.65 -14.69 26.09
C ALA A 2 -27.21 -14.67 26.64
N GLU A 3 -27.03 -15.15 27.87
CA GLU A 3 -25.75 -15.15 28.59
C GLU A 3 -24.61 -15.92 27.88
N ALA A 4 -24.92 -17.07 27.27
CA ALA A 4 -23.91 -17.85 26.54
C ALA A 4 -23.40 -17.14 25.28
N LYS A 5 -24.24 -16.31 24.63
CA LYS A 5 -23.84 -15.52 23.46
C LYS A 5 -22.94 -14.35 23.86
N GLU A 6 -23.29 -13.65 24.93
CA GLU A 6 -22.48 -12.54 25.46
C GLU A 6 -21.09 -13.01 25.90
N VAL A 7 -21.01 -14.17 26.57
CA VAL A 7 -19.71 -14.76 26.96
C VAL A 7 -18.86 -15.11 25.74
N ALA A 8 -19.49 -15.64 24.68
CA ALA A 8 -18.78 -15.98 23.45
C ALA A 8 -18.26 -14.73 22.71
N GLU A 9 -19.06 -13.67 22.64
CA GLU A 9 -18.68 -12.39 22.03
C GLU A 9 -17.52 -11.74 22.81
N MET A 10 -17.61 -11.70 24.14
CA MET A 10 -16.53 -11.17 24.98
C MET A 10 -15.22 -11.95 24.80
N GLN A 11 -15.29 -13.29 24.66
CA GLN A 11 -14.11 -14.10 24.37
C GLN A 11 -13.55 -13.84 22.96
N GLN A 12 -14.40 -13.57 21.97
CA GLN A 12 -13.96 -13.19 20.61
C GLN A 12 -13.22 -11.86 20.64
N ASP A 13 -13.79 -10.85 21.29
CA ASP A 13 -13.19 -9.53 21.49
C ASP A 13 -11.80 -9.61 22.16
N LEU A 14 -11.68 -10.42 23.22
CA LEU A 14 -10.42 -10.60 23.92
C LEU A 14 -9.36 -11.24 23.02
N ARG A 15 -9.75 -12.21 22.19
CA ARG A 15 -8.84 -12.86 21.24
C ARG A 15 -8.40 -11.90 20.14
N GLU A 16 -9.31 -11.10 19.59
CA GLU A 16 -9.00 -10.06 18.61
C GLU A 16 -8.03 -9.03 19.19
N LYS A 17 -8.34 -8.46 20.37
CA LYS A 17 -7.48 -7.50 21.07
C LYS A 17 -6.08 -8.06 21.34
N CYS A 18 -5.99 -9.32 21.78
CA CYS A 18 -4.70 -9.99 22.00
C CYS A 18 -3.90 -10.17 20.70
N GLY A 19 -4.57 -10.58 19.62
CA GLY A 19 -3.96 -10.78 18.31
C GLY A 19 -3.47 -9.47 17.68
N ASP A 20 -4.28 -8.41 17.78
CA ASP A 20 -4.00 -7.11 17.19
C ASP A 20 -2.96 -6.30 17.94
N ARG A 21 -2.73 -6.61 19.23
CA ARG A 21 -1.72 -5.94 20.07
C ARG A 21 -0.32 -5.90 19.44
N LYS A 22 0.06 -6.92 18.67
CA LYS A 22 1.37 -7.01 17.98
C LYS A 22 1.33 -6.51 16.54
N ARG A 23 0.15 -6.24 15.98
CA ARG A 23 0.02 -5.78 14.60
C ARG A 23 0.43 -4.31 14.48
N ARG A 24 1.11 -3.97 13.39
CA ARG A 24 1.35 -2.56 13.06
C ARG A 24 0.04 -1.94 12.61
N ARG A 25 -0.25 -0.72 13.09
CA ARG A 25 -1.40 0.03 12.60
C ARG A 25 -1.23 0.34 11.13
N ALA A 26 -2.33 0.21 10.40
CA ALA A 26 -2.43 0.69 9.02
C ALA A 26 -2.11 2.20 8.97
N PRO A 27 -1.38 2.67 7.95
CA PRO A 27 -1.31 4.10 7.67
C PRO A 27 -2.71 4.66 7.43
N ASN A 28 -2.99 5.82 8.03
CA ASN A 28 -4.17 6.60 7.68
C ASN A 28 -3.78 7.55 6.55
N TYR A 29 -4.59 7.57 5.51
CA TYR A 29 -4.38 8.48 4.39
C TYR A 29 -5.49 9.53 4.34
N PHE A 30 -5.17 10.71 3.86
CA PHE A 30 -6.11 11.81 3.70
C PHE A 30 -6.38 12.08 2.20
N PRO A 31 -7.57 12.61 1.86
CA PRO A 31 -7.83 13.17 0.54
C PRO A 31 -6.71 14.12 0.10
N GLY A 32 -6.20 13.95 -1.11
CA GLY A 32 -5.07 14.72 -1.66
C GLY A 32 -3.70 14.07 -1.48
N ASP A 33 -3.57 13.05 -0.63
CA ASP A 33 -2.29 12.34 -0.45
C ASP A 33 -1.88 11.63 -1.75
N ARG A 34 -0.60 11.76 -2.09
CA ARG A 34 0.00 11.04 -3.23
C ARG A 34 0.47 9.66 -2.77
N VAL A 35 0.08 8.63 -3.50
CA VAL A 35 0.38 7.23 -3.16
C VAL A 35 0.76 6.43 -4.39
N PHE A 36 1.67 5.49 -4.20
CA PHE A 36 1.94 4.40 -5.12
C PHE A 36 0.97 3.25 -4.89
N VAL A 37 0.50 2.65 -5.97
CA VAL A 37 -0.36 1.46 -5.95
C VAL A 37 0.47 0.24 -6.30
N THR A 38 0.25 -0.87 -5.60
CA THR A 38 0.91 -2.14 -5.94
C THR A 38 0.31 -2.70 -7.21
N SER A 39 1.14 -2.89 -8.24
CA SER A 39 0.71 -3.37 -9.56
C SER A 39 1.15 -4.81 -9.78
N HIS A 40 0.25 -5.62 -10.34
CA HIS A 40 0.51 -6.99 -10.74
C HIS A 40 0.65 -7.07 -12.27
N HIS A 41 1.86 -6.88 -12.76
CA HIS A 41 2.14 -7.03 -14.18
C HIS A 41 2.11 -8.50 -14.60
N LEU A 42 1.58 -8.77 -15.81
CA LEU A 42 1.68 -10.08 -16.44
C LEU A 42 2.93 -10.14 -17.32
N SER A 43 3.67 -11.26 -17.28
CA SER A 43 4.79 -11.49 -18.18
C SER A 43 4.29 -11.73 -19.59
N ASN A 44 4.97 -11.19 -20.59
CA ASN A 44 4.69 -11.45 -21.99
C ASN A 44 6.01 -11.57 -22.75
N ALA A 45 6.35 -12.81 -23.11
CA ALA A 45 7.59 -13.12 -23.83
C ALA A 45 7.66 -12.49 -25.21
N ALA A 46 6.55 -12.45 -25.96
CA ALA A 46 6.50 -11.84 -27.29
C ALA A 46 6.80 -10.33 -27.27
N LYS A 47 6.43 -9.65 -26.17
CA LYS A 47 6.76 -8.24 -25.93
C LYS A 47 8.09 -8.04 -25.19
N GLY A 48 8.86 -9.10 -24.95
CA GLY A 48 10.10 -9.06 -24.18
C GLY A 48 9.93 -8.63 -22.72
N ARG A 49 8.70 -8.69 -22.17
CA ARG A 49 8.40 -8.21 -20.82
C ARG A 49 8.37 -9.36 -19.83
N THR A 50 9.24 -9.29 -18.82
CA THR A 50 9.25 -10.23 -17.70
C THR A 50 8.95 -9.50 -16.40
N THR A 51 8.02 -10.04 -15.61
CA THR A 51 7.52 -9.43 -14.36
C THR A 51 8.62 -9.15 -13.36
N LYS A 52 9.68 -9.96 -13.36
CA LYS A 52 10.87 -9.83 -12.52
C LYS A 52 11.56 -8.47 -12.67
N PHE A 53 11.49 -7.86 -13.85
CA PHE A 53 12.11 -6.56 -14.14
C PHE A 53 11.12 -5.41 -14.15
N MET A 54 9.82 -5.67 -13.95
CA MET A 54 8.82 -4.60 -13.87
C MET A 54 8.79 -4.00 -12.46
N PRO A 55 8.52 -2.69 -12.32
CA PRO A 55 8.35 -2.07 -11.02
C PRO A 55 7.16 -2.74 -10.31
N LYS A 56 7.29 -2.99 -9.00
CA LYS A 56 6.20 -3.59 -8.21
C LYS A 56 5.09 -2.59 -7.88
N ARG A 57 5.36 -1.31 -8.08
CA ARG A 57 4.49 -0.21 -7.71
C ARG A 57 4.38 0.71 -8.91
N ASP A 58 3.15 1.14 -9.15
CA ASP A 58 2.79 2.01 -10.24
C ASP A 58 2.36 3.37 -9.69
N GLY A 59 2.65 4.41 -10.50
CA GLY A 59 2.14 5.78 -10.47
C GLY A 59 2.10 6.55 -9.13
N PRO A 60 2.34 7.86 -9.12
CA PRO A 60 1.71 8.70 -8.11
C PRO A 60 0.22 8.85 -8.44
N TYR A 61 -0.62 8.19 -7.64
CA TYR A 61 -2.07 8.39 -7.61
C TYR A 61 -2.44 9.33 -6.47
N ILE A 62 -3.60 9.98 -6.56
CA ILE A 62 -4.12 10.86 -5.51
C ILE A 62 -5.26 10.13 -4.80
N ILE A 63 -5.28 10.18 -3.47
CA ILE A 63 -6.42 9.68 -2.70
C ILE A 63 -7.57 10.68 -2.80
N LEU A 64 -8.73 10.20 -3.23
CA LEU A 64 -9.95 10.99 -3.33
C LEU A 64 -10.69 11.03 -2.01
N THR A 65 -11.16 9.86 -1.57
CA THR A 65 -12.00 9.72 -0.39
C THR A 65 -11.79 8.35 0.26
N PRO A 66 -11.82 8.26 1.59
CA PRO A 66 -11.89 6.97 2.28
C PRO A 66 -13.26 6.32 2.00
N LYS A 67 -13.26 5.07 1.53
CA LYS A 67 -14.48 4.27 1.33
C LYS A 67 -14.80 3.45 2.58
N SER A 68 -13.77 2.97 3.27
CA SER A 68 -13.85 2.22 4.52
C SER A 68 -12.59 2.51 5.35
N PRO A 69 -12.51 2.02 6.61
CA PRO A 69 -11.32 2.20 7.44
C PRO A 69 -10.02 1.67 6.79
N THR A 70 -10.13 0.74 5.85
CA THR A 70 -8.99 0.09 5.20
C THR A 70 -8.99 0.19 3.68
N SER A 71 -9.92 0.94 3.08
CA SER A 71 -10.02 1.07 1.62
C SER A 71 -10.25 2.51 1.20
N TYR A 72 -9.51 2.94 0.18
CA TYR A 72 -9.51 4.30 -0.32
C TYR A 72 -9.82 4.30 -1.82
N VAL A 73 -10.58 5.30 -2.25
CA VAL A 73 -10.78 5.60 -3.66
C VAL A 73 -9.60 6.43 -4.14
N ILE A 74 -8.99 6.02 -5.26
CA ILE A 74 -7.86 6.72 -5.86
C ILE A 74 -8.26 7.34 -7.20
N ALA A 75 -7.56 8.42 -7.55
CA ALA A 75 -7.65 9.10 -8.84
C ALA A 75 -6.27 9.25 -9.47
N ASN A 76 -6.28 9.45 -10.79
CA ASN A 76 -5.08 9.81 -11.53
C ASN A 76 -4.62 11.22 -11.12
N GLN A 77 -3.31 11.47 -11.21
CA GLN A 77 -2.77 12.80 -10.95
C GLN A 77 -3.27 13.84 -11.96
N ASP A 78 -3.44 13.45 -13.22
CA ASP A 78 -3.87 14.35 -14.30
C ASP A 78 -5.35 14.73 -14.19
N ASN A 79 -6.18 13.81 -13.67
CA ASN A 79 -7.63 13.98 -13.53
C ASN A 79 -8.05 13.63 -12.10
N PRO A 80 -7.80 14.53 -11.12
CA PRO A 80 -7.99 14.22 -9.71
C PRO A 80 -9.46 14.04 -9.31
N ASN A 81 -10.42 14.48 -10.13
CA ASN A 81 -11.84 14.37 -9.82
C ASN A 81 -12.49 13.06 -10.31
N GLU A 82 -11.80 12.29 -11.15
CA GLU A 82 -12.35 11.04 -11.68
C GLU A 82 -11.85 9.85 -10.85
N PRO A 83 -12.76 9.09 -10.20
CA PRO A 83 -12.36 7.90 -9.46
C PRO A 83 -11.91 6.81 -10.42
N VAL A 84 -10.68 6.33 -10.23
CA VAL A 84 -10.10 5.25 -11.03
C VAL A 84 -10.47 3.90 -10.43
N GLU A 85 -10.07 3.69 -9.17
CA GLU A 85 -10.25 2.40 -8.51
C GLU A 85 -10.31 2.56 -6.99
N THR A 86 -10.78 1.52 -6.29
CA THR A 86 -10.70 1.41 -4.83
C THR A 86 -9.62 0.41 -4.46
N HIS A 87 -8.67 0.80 -3.61
CA HIS A 87 -7.65 -0.12 -3.09
C HIS A 87 -7.62 -0.19 -1.57
N HIS A 88 -7.22 -1.36 -1.08
CA HIS A 88 -6.95 -1.58 0.33
C HIS A 88 -5.64 -0.91 0.77
N THR A 89 -5.55 -0.45 2.02
CA THR A 89 -4.38 0.24 2.60
C THR A 89 -3.07 -0.50 2.37
N SER A 90 -3.08 -1.84 2.40
CA SER A 90 -1.89 -2.67 2.20
C SER A 90 -1.29 -2.58 0.79
N ALA A 91 -2.12 -2.24 -0.22
CA ALA A 91 -1.67 -2.07 -1.60
C ALA A 91 -1.09 -0.67 -1.84
N LEU A 92 -1.36 0.29 -0.95
CA LEU A 92 -0.95 1.67 -1.06
C LEU A 92 0.39 1.93 -0.35
N LYS A 93 1.15 2.91 -0.81
CA LYS A 93 2.30 3.47 -0.09
C LYS A 93 2.45 4.93 -0.39
N VAL A 94 2.70 5.72 0.64
CA VAL A 94 2.97 7.16 0.52
C VAL A 94 4.06 7.40 -0.53
N TYR A 95 3.73 8.25 -1.50
CA TYR A 95 4.67 8.79 -2.47
C TYR A 95 5.49 9.87 -1.77
N LYS A 96 6.81 9.68 -1.74
CA LYS A 96 7.76 10.71 -1.30
C LYS A 96 8.55 11.13 -2.53
N GLN A 97 8.47 12.40 -2.89
CA GLN A 97 9.31 12.96 -3.94
C GLN A 97 10.74 12.93 -3.42
N GLU A 98 11.61 12.11 -4.00
CA GLU A 98 13.01 12.00 -3.55
C GLU A 98 13.73 13.33 -3.84
N GLU A 99 14.04 14.07 -2.78
CA GLU A 99 15.03 15.14 -2.82
C GLU A 99 16.39 14.51 -3.11
N SER A 100 16.91 14.74 -4.32
CA SER A 100 18.23 14.36 -4.85
C SER A 100 18.91 13.18 -4.16
N VAL A 101 18.84 12.00 -4.79
CA VAL A 101 19.58 10.79 -4.41
C VAL A 101 21.07 10.96 -4.73
N THR A 102 21.75 11.90 -4.08
CA THR A 102 23.21 11.81 -4.01
C THR A 102 23.53 10.60 -3.14
N PRO A 103 24.22 9.58 -3.68
CA PRO A 103 24.57 8.42 -2.89
C PRO A 103 25.47 8.88 -1.74
N VAL A 104 24.99 8.68 -0.50
CA VAL A 104 25.73 9.03 0.74
C VAL A 104 27.14 8.42 0.72
N HIS A 105 27.29 7.27 0.05
CA HIS A 105 28.57 6.65 -0.20
C HIS A 105 28.74 6.26 -1.67
N PRO A 106 29.89 6.57 -2.30
CA PRO A 106 30.19 6.12 -3.66
C PRO A 106 30.28 4.59 -3.71
N LEU A 107 29.86 4.02 -4.84
CA LEU A 107 29.97 2.58 -5.07
C LEU A 107 31.46 2.18 -5.01
N ARG A 108 31.83 1.35 -4.04
CA ARG A 108 33.18 0.77 -3.99
C ARG A 108 33.34 -0.16 -5.18
N LYS A 109 34.41 0.02 -5.97
CA LYS A 109 34.76 -0.94 -7.04
C LYS A 109 34.90 -2.32 -6.41
N ARG A 110 34.15 -3.29 -6.93
CA ARG A 110 34.34 -4.70 -6.56
C ARG A 110 35.54 -5.23 -7.35
N GLY A 111 36.58 -5.69 -6.65
CA GLY A 111 37.78 -6.29 -7.23
C GLY A 111 38.92 -6.40 -6.21
N ARG A 112 39.87 -7.32 -6.45
CA ARG A 112 41.22 -7.24 -5.86
C ARG A 112 41.98 -6.09 -6.57
N PRO A 113 42.96 -5.46 -5.90
CA PRO A 113 43.75 -4.38 -6.50
C PRO A 113 44.46 -4.84 -7.78
#